data_AF-A0A2V6Y4R4-F1
#
_entry.id   AF-A0A2V6Y4R4-F1
#
_cell.length_a   1.000
_cell.length_b   1.000
_cell.length_c   1.000
_cell.angle_alpha   90.00
_cell.angle_beta   90.00
_cell.angle_gamma   90.00
#
_symmetry.space_group_name_H-M   'P 1'
#
loop_
_entity.id
_entity.type
_entity.pdbx_description
1 polymer ?
#
loop_
_entity_poly.entity_id
_entity_poly.type
_entity_poly.pdbx_seq_one_letter_code
_entity_poly.pdbx_strand_id
1 'polypeptide(L)'
;MKLLLDTHIFLWSLLEPAQLTKRVAAELDNPLNELWLSPIVIWEVLMLAERGRVTLEPDAATWVRRTSQAVPFKEAPMNHEVAIQSRAIDLFHQDPADRFLAATALVYDLTLVTADERLLRSRRITALANTYVAPARRNSFREYRRSQGTGDPACPLSPPGQARRGAPVKPRSSGPHGTRPHQETAVA
;
A
#
# COMPACT_ATOMS: atom_id res chain seq x y z
N MET A 1 -15.96 -0.69 7.58
CA MET A 1 -16.13 -0.69 6.10
C MET A 1 -14.99 -1.48 5.47
N LYS A 2 -15.15 -1.96 4.23
CA LYS A 2 -14.04 -2.52 3.43
C LYS A 2 -13.75 -1.55 2.29
N LEU A 3 -12.57 -0.93 2.33
CA LEU A 3 -12.20 0.19 1.46
C LEU A 3 -11.18 -0.29 0.43
N LEU A 4 -11.51 -0.25 -0.85
CA LEU A 4 -10.55 -0.48 -1.93
C LEU A 4 -9.95 0.87 -2.34
N LEU A 5 -8.64 1.02 -2.21
CA LEU A 5 -7.97 2.28 -2.53
C LEU A 5 -7.63 2.32 -4.01
N ASP A 6 -8.01 3.41 -4.68
CA ASP A 6 -7.49 3.80 -5.99
C ASP A 6 -6.01 4.22 -5.88
N THR A 7 -5.26 4.19 -6.99
CA THR A 7 -3.84 4.50 -7.07
C THR A 7 -3.48 5.86 -6.51
N HIS A 8 -4.25 6.90 -6.83
CA HIS A 8 -3.96 8.23 -6.30
C HIS A 8 -4.29 8.32 -4.78
N ILE A 9 -5.32 7.62 -4.30
CA ILE A 9 -5.64 7.58 -2.87
C ILE A 9 -4.53 6.86 -2.10
N PHE A 10 -4.06 5.73 -2.63
CA PHE A 10 -2.92 5.01 -2.08
C PHE A 10 -1.68 5.90 -1.98
N LEU A 11 -1.28 6.56 -3.08
CA LEU A 11 -0.12 7.46 -3.08
C LEU A 11 -0.31 8.67 -2.14
N TRP A 12 -1.46 9.34 -2.17
CA TRP A 12 -1.73 10.48 -1.28
C TRP A 12 -1.73 10.09 0.18
N SER A 13 -2.32 8.95 0.55
CA SER A 13 -2.35 8.49 1.95
C SER A 13 -0.96 8.32 2.58
N LEU A 14 0.08 8.10 1.75
CA LEU A 14 1.43 7.81 2.19
C LEU A 14 2.39 8.98 1.98
N LEU A 15 2.23 9.73 0.89
CA LEU A 15 3.19 10.74 0.45
C LEU A 15 2.65 12.16 0.64
N GLU A 16 1.34 12.36 0.46
CA GLU A 16 0.71 13.69 0.48
C GLU A 16 -0.67 13.67 1.18
N PRO A 17 -0.76 13.34 2.48
CA PRO A 17 -2.06 13.14 3.15
C PRO A 17 -2.97 14.38 3.13
N ALA A 18 -2.39 15.57 2.94
CA ALA A 18 -3.13 16.83 2.78
C ALA A 18 -4.02 16.88 1.51
N GLN A 19 -3.79 16.01 0.52
CA GLN A 19 -4.66 15.85 -0.64
C GLN A 19 -5.93 15.02 -0.34
N LEU A 20 -5.97 14.33 0.80
CA LEU A 20 -7.17 13.63 1.25
C LEU A 20 -8.14 14.61 1.90
N THR A 21 -9.42 14.47 1.58
CA THR A 21 -10.49 15.15 2.32
C THR A 21 -10.52 14.65 3.76
N LYS A 22 -10.99 15.49 4.70
CA LYS A 22 -11.11 15.12 6.12
C LYS A 22 -11.89 13.82 6.33
N ARG A 23 -12.95 13.61 5.53
CA ARG A 23 -13.76 12.40 5.59
C ARG A 23 -12.95 11.17 5.15
N VAL A 24 -12.29 11.23 4.00
CA VAL A 24 -11.50 10.11 3.49
C VAL A 24 -10.35 9.78 4.45
N ALA A 25 -9.61 10.79 4.92
CA ALA A 25 -8.54 10.59 5.90
C ALA A 25 -9.07 9.90 7.17
N ALA A 26 -10.19 10.36 7.72
CA ALA A 26 -10.79 9.75 8.91
C ALA A 26 -11.23 8.29 8.68
N GLU A 27 -11.76 7.95 7.50
CA GLU A 27 -12.13 6.57 7.17
C GLU A 27 -10.90 5.67 6.94
N LEU A 28 -9.81 6.20 6.39
CA LEU A 28 -8.56 5.44 6.23
C LEU A 28 -7.86 5.20 7.57
N ASP A 29 -7.94 6.16 8.50
CA ASP A 29 -7.33 6.06 9.84
C ASP A 29 -8.19 5.25 10.83
N ASN A 30 -9.45 4.97 10.49
CA ASN A 30 -10.37 4.25 11.37
C ASN A 30 -9.98 2.75 11.46
N PRO A 31 -9.56 2.25 12.64
CA PRO A 31 -9.10 0.86 12.78
C PRO A 31 -10.23 -0.18 12.65
N LEU A 32 -11.50 0.24 12.63
CA LEU A 32 -12.64 -0.64 12.34
C LEU A 32 -12.86 -0.84 10.83
N ASN A 33 -12.13 -0.12 10.00
CA ASN A 33 -12.17 -0.28 8.55
C ASN A 33 -11.03 -1.20 8.08
N GLU A 34 -11.32 -1.98 7.05
CA GLU A 34 -10.31 -2.78 6.36
C GLU A 34 -9.86 -2.02 5.12
N LEU A 35 -8.55 -1.86 4.96
CA LEU A 35 -7.97 -1.25 3.77
C LEU A 35 -7.52 -2.35 2.81
N TRP A 36 -7.98 -2.26 1.57
CA TRP A 36 -7.74 -3.24 0.53
C TRP A 36 -6.97 -2.61 -0.64
N LEU A 37 -6.03 -3.36 -1.22
CA LEU A 37 -5.29 -2.99 -2.42
C LEU A 37 -5.39 -4.09 -3.46
N SER A 38 -5.77 -3.72 -4.68
CA SER A 38 -5.71 -4.61 -5.83
C SER A 38 -4.31 -4.62 -6.43
N PRO A 39 -3.80 -5.76 -6.93
CA PRO A 39 -2.56 -5.81 -7.70
C PRO A 39 -2.52 -4.82 -8.88
N ILE A 40 -3.68 -4.42 -9.43
CA ILE A 40 -3.73 -3.42 -10.51
C ILE A 40 -3.24 -2.03 -10.08
N VAL A 41 -3.47 -1.65 -8.82
CA VAL A 41 -2.98 -0.40 -8.23
C VAL A 41 -1.46 -0.44 -8.13
N ILE A 42 -0.91 -1.56 -7.68
CA ILE A 42 0.54 -1.76 -7.62
C ILE A 42 1.16 -1.68 -9.01
N TRP A 43 0.55 -2.34 -9.99
CA TRP A 43 0.98 -2.26 -11.38
C TRP A 43 0.98 -0.82 -11.91
N GLU A 44 -0.08 -0.04 -11.62
CA GLU A 44 -0.15 1.36 -12.04
C GLU A 44 0.92 2.22 -11.37
N VAL A 45 1.18 2.04 -10.07
CA VAL A 45 2.26 2.74 -9.36
C VAL A 45 3.62 2.49 -10.03
N LEU A 46 3.92 1.23 -10.36
CA LEU A 46 5.18 0.86 -11.03
C LEU A 46 5.25 1.46 -12.44
N MET A 47 4.16 1.43 -13.20
CA MET A 47 4.05 2.06 -14.52
C MET A 47 4.24 3.58 -14.46
N LEU A 48 3.69 4.24 -13.45
CA LEU A 48 3.87 5.68 -13.23
C LEU A 48 5.33 6.00 -12.89
N ALA A 49 5.99 5.15 -12.11
CA ALA A 49 7.40 5.31 -11.78
C ALA A 49 8.31 5.12 -13.00
N GLU A 50 8.05 4.09 -13.82
CA GLU A 50 8.76 3.83 -15.07
C GLU A 50 8.67 5.03 -16.03
N ARG A 51 7.50 5.65 -16.11
CA ARG A 51 7.25 6.85 -16.93
C ARG A 51 7.79 8.15 -16.29
N GLY A 52 8.46 8.08 -15.14
CA GLY A 52 8.98 9.24 -14.42
C GLY A 52 7.90 10.21 -13.91
N ARG A 53 6.65 9.72 -13.75
CA ARG A 53 5.52 10.52 -13.25
C ARG A 53 5.50 10.57 -11.72
N VAL A 54 6.07 9.57 -11.07
CA VAL A 54 6.35 9.52 -9.63
C VAL A 54 7.79 9.07 -9.41
N THR A 55 8.41 9.51 -8.32
CA THR A 55 9.75 9.08 -7.92
C THR A 55 9.67 8.48 -6.52
N LEU A 56 10.01 7.19 -6.42
CA LEU A 56 9.89 6.40 -5.19
C LEU A 56 11.25 5.81 -4.86
N GLU A 57 11.75 6.10 -3.66
CA GLU A 57 13.09 5.72 -3.20
C GLU A 57 13.04 4.46 -2.32
N PRO A 58 14.06 3.57 -2.39
CA PRO A 58 15.24 3.63 -3.27
C PRO A 58 14.98 3.20 -4.72
N ASP A 59 13.92 2.43 -4.94
CA ASP A 59 13.33 2.11 -6.24
C ASP A 59 11.85 1.77 -6.01
N ALA A 60 11.02 1.89 -7.06
CA ALA A 60 9.57 1.75 -6.92
C ALA A 60 9.15 0.36 -6.40
N ALA A 61 9.79 -0.72 -6.84
CA ALA A 61 9.43 -2.07 -6.42
C ALA A 61 9.79 -2.31 -4.95
N THR A 62 10.95 -1.84 -4.50
CA THR A 62 11.35 -1.91 -3.09
C THR A 62 10.49 -1.03 -2.22
N TRP A 63 10.15 0.18 -2.67
CA TRP A 63 9.25 1.07 -1.95
C TRP A 63 7.87 0.44 -1.76
N VAL A 64 7.29 -0.17 -2.81
CA VAL A 64 6.01 -0.88 -2.71
C VAL A 64 6.08 -2.01 -1.69
N ARG A 65 7.09 -2.90 -1.80
CA ARG A 65 7.24 -4.03 -0.88
C ARG A 65 7.32 -3.59 0.59
N ARG A 66 8.09 -2.54 0.87
CA ARG A 66 8.22 -1.99 2.24
C ARG A 66 6.91 -1.41 2.75
N THR A 67 6.22 -0.67 1.89
CA THR A 67 4.94 -0.04 2.22
C THR A 67 3.86 -1.08 2.51
N SER A 68 3.75 -2.12 1.67
CA SER A 68 2.81 -3.23 1.88
C SER A 68 3.08 -4.03 3.16
N GLN A 69 4.31 -3.99 3.69
CA GLN A 69 4.66 -4.60 4.98
C GLN A 69 4.40 -3.68 6.17
N ALA A 70 4.53 -2.36 5.98
CA ALA A 70 4.40 -1.37 7.05
C ALA A 70 2.94 -1.00 7.36
N VAL A 71 2.05 -1.13 6.38
CA VAL A 71 0.62 -0.83 6.51
C VAL A 71 -0.17 -2.13 6.34
N PRO A 72 -1.17 -2.43 7.20
CA PRO A 72 -1.91 -3.68 7.15
C PRO A 72 -2.96 -3.70 6.03
N PHE A 73 -2.54 -3.46 4.78
CA PHE A 73 -3.39 -3.61 3.62
C PHE A 73 -3.71 -5.09 3.38
N LYS A 74 -4.99 -5.38 3.14
CA LYS A 74 -5.43 -6.66 2.60
C LYS A 74 -5.27 -6.65 1.09
N GLU A 75 -4.68 -7.69 0.51
CA GLU A 75 -4.66 -7.84 -0.94
C GLU A 75 -6.05 -8.23 -1.43
N ALA A 76 -6.52 -7.58 -2.51
CA ALA A 76 -7.73 -7.94 -3.26
C ALA A 76 -7.31 -8.72 -4.52
N PRO A 77 -7.30 -10.07 -4.49
CA PRO A 77 -6.67 -10.85 -5.55
C PRO A 77 -7.33 -10.64 -6.91
N MET A 78 -6.52 -10.53 -7.96
CA MET A 78 -7.02 -10.50 -9.33
C MET A 78 -7.29 -11.93 -9.82
N ASN A 79 -8.48 -12.45 -9.50
CA ASN A 79 -8.92 -13.79 -9.86
C ASN A 79 -9.73 -13.80 -11.18
N HIS A 80 -10.18 -14.99 -11.60
CA HIS A 80 -10.98 -15.13 -12.83
C HIS A 80 -12.29 -14.34 -12.81
N GLU A 81 -12.97 -14.28 -11.65
CA GLU A 81 -14.24 -13.56 -11.52
C GLU A 81 -14.02 -12.04 -11.71
N VAL A 82 -12.95 -11.50 -11.14
CA VAL A 82 -12.53 -10.11 -11.41
C VAL A 82 -12.27 -9.90 -12.89
N ALA A 83 -11.57 -10.83 -13.56
CA ALA A 83 -11.29 -10.71 -14.98
C ALA A 83 -12.57 -10.73 -15.85
N ILE A 84 -13.51 -11.64 -15.57
CA ILE A 84 -14.81 -11.70 -16.25
C ILE A 84 -15.59 -10.41 -16.01
N GLN A 85 -15.71 -10.00 -14.74
CA GLN A 85 -16.46 -8.81 -14.35
C GLN A 85 -15.84 -7.52 -14.92
N SER A 86 -14.51 -7.47 -15.09
CA SER A 86 -13.82 -6.35 -15.74
C SER A 86 -14.26 -6.15 -17.19
N ARG A 87 -14.79 -7.16 -17.86
CA ARG A 87 -15.35 -7.04 -19.22
C ARG A 87 -16.86 -6.84 -19.22
N ALA A 88 -17.57 -7.31 -18.19
CA ALA A 88 -19.01 -7.13 -18.05
C ALA A 88 -19.41 -5.74 -17.51
N ILE A 89 -18.53 -5.08 -16.75
CA ILE A 89 -18.83 -3.77 -16.19
C ILE A 89 -19.00 -2.71 -17.29
N ASP A 90 -20.10 -1.96 -17.17
CA ASP A 90 -20.42 -0.84 -18.03
C ASP A 90 -19.79 0.43 -17.44
N LEU A 91 -18.57 0.71 -17.89
CA LEU A 91 -17.86 1.96 -17.63
C LEU A 91 -17.77 2.73 -18.95
N PHE A 92 -17.91 4.05 -18.87
CA PHE A 92 -17.91 4.92 -20.03
C PHE A 92 -16.60 4.88 -20.84
N HIS A 93 -15.48 4.54 -20.22
CA HIS A 93 -14.16 4.43 -20.86
C HIS A 93 -13.62 3.00 -20.85
N GLN A 94 -12.63 2.77 -21.71
CA GLN A 94 -12.01 1.47 -21.94
C GLN A 94 -10.64 1.33 -21.24
N ASP A 95 -10.36 2.15 -20.22
CA ASP A 95 -9.10 2.02 -19.50
C ASP A 95 -9.04 0.66 -18.76
N PRO A 96 -8.04 -0.20 -19.04
CA PRO A 96 -7.99 -1.51 -18.42
C PRO A 96 -7.84 -1.45 -16.90
N ALA A 97 -7.03 -0.54 -16.35
CA ALA A 97 -6.76 -0.49 -14.92
C ALA A 97 -8.03 -0.14 -14.16
N ASP A 98 -8.75 0.88 -14.62
CA ASP A 98 -10.01 1.31 -14.02
C ASP A 98 -11.08 0.21 -14.07
N ARG A 99 -11.14 -0.56 -15.17
CA ARG A 99 -12.08 -1.69 -15.31
C ARG A 99 -11.77 -2.81 -14.33
N PHE A 100 -10.49 -3.16 -14.17
CA PHE A 100 -10.07 -4.17 -13.20
C PHE A 100 -10.28 -3.68 -11.76
N LEU A 101 -10.00 -2.41 -11.48
CA LEU A 101 -10.21 -1.81 -10.15
C LEU A 101 -11.69 -1.81 -9.77
N ALA A 102 -12.54 -1.34 -10.67
CA ALA A 102 -13.98 -1.34 -10.50
C ALA A 102 -14.57 -2.76 -10.37
N ALA A 103 -14.12 -3.70 -11.20
CA ALA A 103 -14.54 -5.10 -11.09
C ALA A 103 -14.10 -5.73 -9.77
N THR A 104 -12.89 -5.42 -9.29
CA THR A 104 -12.41 -5.85 -7.98
C THR A 104 -13.34 -5.35 -6.88
N ALA A 105 -13.75 -4.07 -6.92
CA ALA A 105 -14.70 -3.52 -5.96
C ALA A 105 -16.03 -4.27 -5.96
N LEU A 106 -16.56 -4.64 -7.13
CA LEU A 106 -17.81 -5.38 -7.25
C LEU A 106 -17.70 -6.82 -6.74
N VAL A 107 -16.67 -7.55 -7.17
CA VAL A 107 -16.52 -8.98 -6.86
C VAL A 107 -16.31 -9.22 -5.37
N TYR A 108 -15.61 -8.32 -4.70
CA TYR A 108 -15.29 -8.44 -3.27
C TYR A 108 -16.20 -7.60 -2.36
N ASP A 109 -17.23 -6.96 -2.91
CA ASP A 109 -18.14 -6.06 -2.18
C ASP A 109 -17.38 -4.99 -1.38
N LEU A 110 -16.51 -4.25 -2.07
CA LEU A 110 -15.66 -3.20 -1.50
C LEU A 110 -16.18 -1.83 -1.89
N THR A 111 -16.04 -0.87 -0.98
CA THR A 111 -16.25 0.55 -1.27
C THR A 111 -14.99 1.12 -1.93
N LEU A 112 -15.11 1.55 -3.19
CA LEU A 112 -14.00 2.17 -3.92
C LEU A 112 -13.75 3.59 -3.39
N VAL A 113 -12.56 3.85 -2.88
CA VAL A 113 -12.13 5.20 -2.49
C VAL A 113 -11.40 5.82 -3.67
N THR A 114 -11.95 6.89 -4.24
CA THR A 114 -11.41 7.52 -5.46
C THR A 114 -11.80 8.99 -5.58
N ALA A 115 -10.99 9.76 -6.29
CA ALA A 115 -11.24 11.12 -6.78
C ALA A 115 -11.58 11.13 -8.29
N ASP A 116 -11.55 10.00 -8.99
CA ASP A 116 -11.88 9.95 -10.42
C ASP A 116 -13.40 10.06 -10.61
N GLU A 117 -13.83 11.20 -11.17
CA GLU A 117 -15.24 11.45 -11.47
C GLU A 117 -15.88 10.40 -12.39
N ARG A 118 -15.12 9.74 -13.26
CA ARG A 118 -15.64 8.72 -14.17
C ARG A 118 -16.05 7.47 -13.40
N LEU A 119 -15.23 7.05 -12.44
CA LEU A 119 -15.54 5.94 -11.54
C LEU A 119 -16.68 6.32 -10.59
N LEU A 120 -16.68 7.55 -10.06
CA LEU A 120 -17.74 8.06 -9.18
C LEU A 120 -19.12 8.16 -9.86
N ARG A 121 -19.16 8.36 -11.18
CA ARG A 121 -20.43 8.39 -11.95
C ARG A 121 -21.02 7.01 -12.19
N SER A 122 -20.27 5.94 -11.94
CA SER A 122 -20.77 4.57 -12.07
C SER A 122 -21.85 4.29 -11.03
N ARG A 123 -23.04 3.88 -11.49
CA ARG A 123 -24.14 3.51 -10.59
C ARG A 123 -24.00 2.12 -9.97
N ARG A 124 -23.04 1.32 -10.45
CA ARG A 124 -22.87 -0.07 -10.01
C ARG A 124 -21.90 -0.21 -8.85
N ILE A 125 -21.02 0.77 -8.63
CA ILE A 125 -19.94 0.67 -7.65
C ILE A 125 -20.29 1.56 -6.46
N THR A 126 -20.20 1.01 -5.25
CA THR A 126 -20.22 1.81 -4.02
C THR A 126 -18.91 2.57 -3.91
N ALA A 127 -18.96 3.90 -3.85
CA ALA A 127 -17.76 4.71 -3.81
C ALA A 127 -17.75 5.71 -2.65
N LEU A 128 -16.57 5.89 -2.05
CA LEU A 128 -16.25 6.97 -1.13
C LEU A 128 -15.43 8.02 -1.90
N ALA A 129 -16.08 9.14 -2.21
CA ALA A 129 -15.48 10.18 -3.02
C ALA A 129 -14.44 11.01 -2.26
N ASN A 130 -13.23 11.13 -2.82
CA ASN A 130 -12.24 12.14 -2.41
C ASN A 130 -12.36 13.39 -3.29
N THR A 131 -13.52 14.05 -3.24
CA THR A 131 -13.74 15.30 -3.98
C THR A 131 -13.10 16.45 -3.21
N TYR A 132 -11.85 16.74 -3.55
CA TYR A 132 -11.15 17.92 -3.05
C TYR A 132 -11.63 19.16 -3.83
N VAL A 133 -12.14 20.18 -3.12
CA VAL A 133 -12.36 21.51 -3.70
C VAL A 133 -11.07 22.31 -3.47
N ALA A 134 -10.22 22.41 -4.50
CA ALA A 134 -8.92 23.06 -4.35
C ALA A 134 -9.03 24.60 -4.26
N PRO A 135 -8.26 25.27 -3.39
CA PRO A 135 -7.70 26.58 -3.72
C PRO A 135 -6.60 26.40 -4.80
N ALA A 136 -6.38 27.42 -5.62
CA ALA A 136 -5.59 27.37 -6.85
C ALA A 136 -4.21 26.65 -6.75
N ARG A 137 -3.90 25.91 -7.83
CA ARG A 137 -2.85 24.88 -7.99
C ARG A 137 -1.43 25.22 -7.49
N ARG A 138 -0.75 24.20 -6.95
CA ARG A 138 0.71 23.99 -7.11
C ARG A 138 0.97 22.49 -7.36
N ASN A 139 1.63 22.15 -8.47
CA ASN A 139 1.96 20.76 -8.86
C ASN A 139 2.99 20.18 -7.86
N SER A 140 2.57 19.32 -6.93
CA SER A 140 3.42 18.84 -5.81
C SER A 140 4.04 17.45 -5.96
N PHE A 141 3.87 16.75 -7.08
CA PHE A 141 4.47 15.41 -7.25
C PHE A 141 6.00 15.39 -7.49
N ARG A 142 6.70 16.53 -7.48
CA ARG A 142 8.15 16.63 -7.80
C ARG A 142 9.10 16.74 -6.60
N GLU A 143 8.62 16.88 -5.36
CA GLU A 143 9.47 17.32 -4.24
C GLU A 143 9.52 16.38 -3.03
N TYR A 144 9.48 15.05 -3.21
CA TYR A 144 9.78 14.12 -2.10
C TYR A 144 11.28 14.04 -1.71
N ARG A 145 12.11 15.00 -2.14
CA ARG A 145 13.59 14.89 -2.05
C ARG A 145 14.26 15.54 -0.82
N ARG A 146 13.59 15.93 0.28
CA ARG A 146 14.36 16.70 1.31
C ARG A 146 14.18 16.44 2.80
N SER A 147 13.42 15.45 3.27
CA SER A 147 13.23 15.33 4.73
C SER A 147 13.39 13.96 5.37
N GLN A 148 14.03 12.98 4.73
CA GLN A 148 14.38 11.73 5.43
C GLN A 148 15.90 11.62 5.56
N GLY A 149 16.43 12.38 6.53
CA GLY A 149 17.65 11.96 7.21
C GLY A 149 17.36 10.61 7.88
N THR A 150 18.34 9.70 7.79
CA THR A 150 18.36 8.35 8.37
C THR A 150 17.48 8.17 9.62
N GLY A 151 16.23 7.79 9.40
CA GLY A 151 15.24 7.52 10.42
C GLY A 151 14.09 6.78 9.74
N ASP A 152 13.70 5.63 10.29
CA ASP A 152 12.55 4.88 9.80
C ASP A 152 11.35 5.83 9.66
N PRO A 153 10.64 5.82 8.50
CA PRO A 153 9.43 6.61 8.37
C PRO A 153 8.40 6.04 9.36
N ALA A 154 8.08 6.82 10.39
CA ALA A 154 6.94 6.54 11.23
C ALA A 154 5.69 6.57 10.34
N CYS A 155 5.11 5.40 10.11
CA CYS A 155 3.90 5.23 9.33
C CYS A 155 2.76 6.01 10.02
N PRO A 156 2.10 6.97 9.34
CA PRO A 156 1.02 7.76 9.93
C PRO A 156 -0.21 6.91 10.28
N LEU A 157 -0.30 5.67 9.77
CA LEU A 157 -1.34 4.69 10.07
C LEU A 157 -0.97 3.73 11.23
N SER A 158 0.08 4.02 11.98
CA SER A 158 0.43 3.18 13.14
C SER A 158 -0.58 3.37 14.27
N PRO A 159 -1.13 2.31 14.87
CA PRO A 159 -1.99 2.45 16.04
C PRO A 159 -1.21 3.08 17.21
N PRO A 160 -1.83 3.95 18.01
CA PRO A 160 -1.16 4.54 19.17
C PRO A 160 -0.93 3.45 20.24
N GLY A 161 0.34 3.15 20.52
CA GLY A 161 0.73 2.42 21.73
C GLY A 161 1.22 0.99 21.52
N GLN A 162 2.42 0.83 20.94
CA GLN A 162 3.31 -0.26 21.34
C GLN A 162 4.69 0.31 21.65
N ALA A 163 4.93 0.50 22.95
CA ALA A 163 6.24 0.85 23.48
C ALA A 163 7.25 -0.24 23.12
N ARG A 164 8.33 0.13 22.43
CA ARG A 164 9.48 -0.74 22.15
C ARG A 164 10.07 -1.22 23.49
N ARG A 165 9.79 -2.45 23.89
CA ARG A 165 10.57 -3.12 24.95
C ARG A 165 11.94 -3.48 24.35
N GLY A 166 13.00 -2.95 24.97
CA GLY A 166 14.38 -3.17 24.55
C GLY A 166 14.76 -4.65 24.53
N ALA A 167 15.47 -5.06 23.48
CA ALA A 167 16.11 -6.37 23.41
C ALA A 167 17.30 -6.44 24.39
N PRO A 168 17.55 -7.57 25.06
CA PRO A 168 18.71 -7.71 25.94
C PRO A 168 19.98 -7.92 25.12
N VAL A 169 21.02 -7.18 25.50
CA VAL A 169 22.40 -7.31 25.01
C VAL A 169 22.97 -8.66 25.45
N LYS A 170 23.43 -9.49 24.51
CA LYS A 170 24.25 -10.68 24.82
C LYS A 170 25.70 -10.25 25.05
N PRO A 171 26.39 -10.69 26.12
CA PRO A 171 27.82 -10.49 26.25
C PRO A 171 28.59 -11.51 25.41
N ARG A 172 29.66 -11.03 24.75
CA ARG A 172 30.71 -11.85 24.13
C ARG A 172 31.66 -12.35 25.22
N SER A 173 32.03 -13.62 25.18
CA SER A 173 33.24 -14.11 25.83
C SER A 173 33.99 -15.10 24.93
N SER A 174 35.26 -14.79 24.75
CA SER A 174 36.38 -15.50 24.12
C SER A 174 36.69 -16.87 24.75
N GLY A 175 37.23 -17.81 23.95
CA GLY A 175 37.83 -19.08 24.42
C GLY A 175 39.19 -18.89 25.13
N PRO A 176 40.11 -19.89 25.23
CA PRO A 176 40.13 -21.25 24.62
C PRO A 176 40.62 -22.38 25.58
N HIS A 177 40.91 -23.56 24.99
CA HIS A 177 41.77 -24.69 25.46
C HIS A 177 41.11 -25.95 26.06
N GLY A 178 41.53 -27.11 25.53
CA GLY A 178 41.70 -28.33 26.33
C GLY A 178 41.19 -29.65 25.74
N THR A 179 42.10 -30.41 25.10
CA THR A 179 42.21 -31.89 25.15
C THR A 179 41.15 -32.82 24.51
N ARG A 180 41.54 -33.44 23.38
CA ARG A 180 41.29 -34.87 23.02
C ARG A 180 42.15 -35.79 23.93
N PRO A 181 42.01 -37.14 23.99
CA PRO A 181 41.53 -38.08 22.95
C PRO A 181 40.73 -39.32 23.46
N HIS A 182 40.58 -40.30 22.55
CA HIS A 182 40.10 -41.70 22.69
C HIS A 182 38.59 -41.93 22.49
N GLN A 183 38.11 -42.97 21.80
CA GLN A 183 38.62 -43.92 20.80
C GLN A 183 37.37 -44.78 20.40
N GLU A 184 37.50 -45.58 19.34
CA GLU A 184 36.65 -46.73 18.97
C GLU A 184 35.25 -46.49 18.36
N THR A 185 34.69 -47.33 17.48
CA THR A 185 35.12 -48.21 16.35
C THR A 185 33.79 -48.61 15.65
N ALA A 186 33.89 -49.12 14.42
CA ALA A 186 32.92 -49.99 13.73
C ALA A 186 31.68 -49.32 13.09
N VAL A 187 31.58 -49.23 11.73
CA VAL A 187 31.16 -50.29 10.77
C VAL A 187 29.67 -50.61 10.96
N ALA A 188 28.76 -50.44 9.98
CA ALA A 188 28.80 -50.72 8.54
C ALA A 188 27.92 -49.73 7.74
#